data_AF-A0A8S1R4J9-F1
#
_entry.id   AF-A0A8S1R4J9-F1
#
_cell.length_a   1.000
_cell.length_b   1.000
_cell.length_c   1.000
_cell.angle_alpha   90.00
_cell.angle_beta   90.00
_cell.angle_gamma   90.00
#
_symmetry.space_group_name_H-M   'P 1'
#
loop_
_entity.id
_entity.type
_entity.pdbx_description
1 polymer ?
#
loop_
_entity_poly.entity_id
_entity_poly.type
_entity_poly.pdbx_seq_one_letter_code
_entity_poly.pdbx_strand_id
1 'polypeptide(L)'
;MGNFCSEESAESCEWKKEIKKLCGTYNFSWTQAIVSQIKNIEAIRDIQLRDIYLMNASFQTIKIECSQMEDDKVYQTQLKKIFRRTGLSEQQIEQQDCSISGSLLSDTQSYIYHEKVCQISQLSKRSMEYFAHFTDIIKYQIKSNEISQLIKIFKESYLTDESYLDSFKQFVDFLYQSIVSYYKILHFKKQMPEYTCLINKDTLINFITNCLLQDIELYDKIYNKIYEELQEQCQLTKRKMIENDNLSTREMGISREFQFLDENQPYLSAIRILQKIQQKYGPASKAKVILKMSQVVTTCMTKGRGKSLLLASDDMLPVLKYVIIKSKIYDIHVHIFILQNLLTQNVLSSSLGYFITSLQASIES
;
A
#
# COMPACT_ATOMS: atom_id res chain seq x y z
N MET A 1 -7.32 49.64 5.56
CA MET A 1 -7.23 48.19 5.30
C MET A 1 -8.49 47.80 4.55
N GLY A 2 -8.42 47.62 3.24
CA GLY A 2 -9.58 47.23 2.44
C GLY A 2 -9.80 45.72 2.57
N ASN A 3 -10.94 45.31 3.13
CA ASN A 3 -11.43 43.95 3.00
C ASN A 3 -11.77 43.72 1.52
N PHE A 4 -10.79 43.24 0.74
CA PHE A 4 -11.08 42.58 -0.52
C PHE A 4 -11.76 41.27 -0.17
N CYS A 5 -13.10 41.27 -0.09
CA CYS A 5 -13.86 40.05 -0.30
C CYS A 5 -13.58 39.61 -1.74
N SER A 6 -12.58 38.76 -1.93
CA SER A 6 -12.42 38.06 -3.20
C SER A 6 -13.69 37.27 -3.45
N GLU A 7 -14.42 37.61 -4.51
CA GLU A 7 -15.59 36.85 -4.92
C GLU A 7 -15.20 35.38 -5.07
N GLU A 8 -15.93 34.51 -4.38
CA GLU A 8 -15.68 33.08 -4.42
C GLU A 8 -15.89 32.57 -5.86
N SER A 9 -14.94 31.79 -6.39
CA SER A 9 -15.04 31.32 -7.77
C SER A 9 -16.25 30.40 -7.97
N ALA A 10 -16.83 30.43 -9.17
CA ALA A 10 -17.96 29.56 -9.51
C ALA A 10 -17.62 28.06 -9.34
N GLU A 11 -16.37 27.67 -9.64
CA GLU A 11 -15.88 26.30 -9.45
C GLU A 11 -15.79 25.89 -7.98
N SER A 12 -15.43 26.81 -7.08
CA SER A 12 -15.46 26.57 -5.62
C SER A 12 -16.89 26.31 -5.16
N CYS A 13 -17.82 27.17 -5.57
CA CYS A 13 -19.24 27.03 -5.24
C CYS A 13 -19.83 25.70 -5.73
N GLU A 14 -19.47 25.26 -6.93
CA GLU A 14 -19.88 23.98 -7.50
C GLU A 14 -19.31 22.81 -6.69
N TRP A 15 -18.01 22.80 -6.41
CA TRP A 15 -17.39 21.75 -5.60
C TRP A 15 -18.03 21.64 -4.20
N LYS A 16 -18.28 22.76 -3.51
CA LYS A 16 -18.98 22.75 -2.21
C LYS A 16 -20.38 22.16 -2.30
N LYS A 17 -21.11 22.39 -3.40
CA LYS A 17 -22.43 21.77 -3.64
C LYS A 17 -22.31 20.26 -3.84
N GLU A 18 -21.32 19.82 -4.60
CA GLU A 18 -21.04 18.39 -4.80
C GLU A 18 -20.69 17.68 -3.50
N ILE A 19 -19.82 18.27 -2.67
CA ILE A 19 -19.47 17.68 -1.37
C ILE A 19 -20.71 17.58 -0.46
N LYS A 20 -21.58 18.59 -0.40
CA LYS A 20 -22.84 18.51 0.36
C LYS A 20 -23.73 17.38 -0.13
N LYS A 21 -23.83 17.21 -1.46
CA LYS A 21 -24.58 16.11 -2.07
C LYS A 21 -23.98 14.75 -1.69
N LEU A 22 -22.64 14.63 -1.72
CA LEU A 22 -21.92 13.43 -1.29
C LEU A 22 -22.15 13.15 0.20
N CYS A 23 -22.09 14.14 1.09
CA CYS A 23 -22.39 13.92 2.50
C CYS A 23 -23.80 13.34 2.74
N GLY A 24 -24.77 13.64 1.86
CA GLY A 24 -26.12 13.08 1.92
C GLY A 24 -26.21 11.57 1.62
N THR A 25 -25.16 10.94 1.08
CA THR A 25 -25.12 9.49 0.83
C THR A 25 -24.56 8.68 2.00
N TYR A 26 -24.06 9.34 3.05
CA TYR A 26 -23.42 8.70 4.20
C TYR A 26 -24.15 9.10 5.50
N ASN A 27 -24.25 8.18 6.46
CA ASN A 27 -24.96 8.40 7.72
C ASN A 27 -24.01 8.27 8.93
N PHE A 28 -23.11 9.24 9.10
CA PHE A 28 -22.13 9.28 10.20
C PHE A 28 -22.02 10.69 10.80
N SER A 29 -21.57 10.79 12.05
CA SER A 29 -21.40 12.08 12.76
C SER A 29 -20.56 13.10 11.96
N TRP A 30 -19.51 12.62 11.30
CA TRP A 30 -18.61 13.46 10.51
C TRP A 30 -19.27 14.11 9.29
N THR A 31 -20.37 13.57 8.76
CA THR A 31 -21.05 14.16 7.59
C THR A 31 -21.71 15.48 7.96
N GLN A 32 -22.34 15.55 9.13
CA GLN A 32 -22.96 16.78 9.65
C GLN A 32 -21.89 17.83 9.98
N ALA A 33 -20.75 17.41 10.54
CA ALA A 33 -19.62 18.28 10.80
C ALA A 33 -19.07 18.90 9.50
N ILE A 34 -18.91 18.09 8.43
CA ILE A 34 -18.49 18.59 7.12
C ILE A 34 -19.51 19.55 6.53
N VAL A 35 -20.80 19.21 6.52
CA VAL A 35 -21.87 20.06 5.93
C VAL A 35 -21.97 21.41 6.62
N SER A 36 -21.77 21.47 7.94
CA SER A 36 -21.80 22.72 8.70
C SER A 36 -20.58 23.61 8.43
N GLN A 37 -19.39 23.01 8.31
CA GLN A 37 -18.13 23.75 8.18
C GLN A 37 -17.72 24.05 6.73
N ILE A 38 -18.22 23.30 5.73
CA ILE A 38 -17.80 23.47 4.33
C ILE A 38 -18.05 24.86 3.75
N LYS A 39 -19.04 25.58 4.28
CA LYS A 39 -19.31 26.96 3.86
C LYS A 39 -18.11 27.88 4.14
N ASN A 40 -17.35 27.59 5.20
CA ASN A 40 -16.23 28.39 5.69
C ASN A 40 -14.89 27.99 5.06
N ILE A 41 -14.86 26.96 4.23
CA ILE A 41 -13.63 26.53 3.55
C ILE A 41 -13.41 27.46 2.35
N GLU A 42 -12.39 28.32 2.39
CA GLU A 42 -11.96 29.08 1.21
C GLU A 42 -11.29 28.12 0.22
N ALA A 43 -11.83 27.98 -0.99
CA ALA A 43 -11.26 27.07 -1.98
C ALA A 43 -10.40 27.80 -3.02
N ILE A 44 -9.14 27.38 -3.15
CA ILE A 44 -8.16 27.86 -4.12
C ILE A 44 -7.88 26.76 -5.14
N ARG A 45 -8.95 26.25 -5.76
CA ARG A 45 -8.93 25.08 -6.64
C ARG A 45 -8.12 25.29 -7.92
N ASP A 46 -8.15 26.50 -8.48
CA ASP A 46 -7.55 26.81 -9.78
C ASP A 46 -6.02 26.68 -9.76
N ILE A 47 -5.38 27.08 -8.66
CA ILE A 47 -3.93 26.99 -8.49
C ILE A 47 -3.50 25.52 -8.39
N GLN A 48 -4.27 24.68 -7.71
CA GLN A 48 -3.89 23.29 -7.46
C GLN A 48 -4.14 22.39 -8.66
N LEU A 49 -5.20 22.68 -9.43
CA LEU A 49 -5.42 22.04 -10.73
C LEU A 49 -4.26 22.30 -11.69
N ARG A 50 -3.66 23.50 -11.63
CA ARG A 50 -2.51 23.88 -12.47
C ARG A 50 -1.36 22.89 -12.37
N ASP A 51 -1.01 22.40 -11.17
CA ASP A 51 0.11 21.46 -11.01
C ASP A 51 -0.14 20.14 -11.73
N ILE A 52 -1.36 19.62 -11.67
CA ILE A 52 -1.73 18.37 -12.37
C ILE A 52 -1.75 18.61 -13.88
N TYR A 53 -2.26 19.75 -14.34
CA TYR A 53 -2.21 20.11 -15.76
C TYR A 53 -0.77 20.25 -16.27
N LEU A 54 0.12 20.89 -15.50
CA LEU A 54 1.53 21.04 -15.84
C LEU A 54 2.26 19.68 -15.88
N MET A 55 1.99 18.81 -14.91
CA MET A 55 2.50 17.44 -14.92
C MET A 55 2.00 16.69 -16.16
N ASN A 56 0.73 16.79 -16.50
CA ASN A 56 0.19 16.12 -17.69
C ASN A 56 0.82 16.64 -18.97
N ALA A 57 1.00 17.96 -19.08
CA ALA A 57 1.66 18.58 -20.23
C ALA A 57 3.09 18.06 -20.39
N SER A 58 3.88 17.93 -19.31
CA SER A 58 5.25 17.42 -19.39
C SER A 58 5.31 15.98 -19.89
N PHE A 59 4.40 15.12 -19.42
CA PHE A 59 4.29 13.74 -19.90
C PHE A 59 3.74 13.64 -21.33
N GLN A 60 2.99 14.63 -21.83
CA GLN A 60 2.60 14.71 -23.24
C GLN A 60 3.77 15.14 -24.12
N THR A 61 4.52 16.17 -23.74
CA THR A 61 5.64 16.72 -24.54
C THR A 61 6.78 15.71 -24.69
N ILE A 62 7.18 15.03 -23.61
CA ILE A 62 8.25 14.00 -23.65
C ILE A 62 7.88 12.81 -24.56
N LYS A 63 6.57 12.59 -24.84
CA LYS A 63 6.12 11.51 -25.74
C LYS A 63 6.53 11.79 -27.18
N ILE A 64 6.47 13.06 -27.57
CA ILE A 64 6.82 13.53 -28.90
C ILE A 64 8.32 13.32 -29.13
N GLU A 65 9.16 13.61 -28.13
CA GLU A 65 10.63 13.51 -28.23
C GLU A 65 11.12 12.05 -28.24
N CYS A 66 10.63 11.17 -27.35
CA CYS A 66 11.07 9.77 -27.31
C CYS A 66 10.57 8.91 -28.48
N SER A 67 9.52 9.33 -29.19
CA SER A 67 9.08 8.61 -30.40
C SER A 67 10.05 8.74 -31.59
N GLN A 68 11.14 9.51 -31.45
CA GLN A 68 12.14 9.74 -32.48
C GLN A 68 13.50 9.08 -32.23
N MET A 69 13.80 8.62 -31.00
CA MET A 69 15.05 7.92 -30.69
C MET A 69 14.84 6.98 -29.48
N GLU A 70 15.42 5.77 -29.54
CA GLU A 70 15.73 4.88 -28.40
C GLU A 70 14.70 3.82 -27.97
N ASP A 71 14.86 2.61 -28.51
CA ASP A 71 14.54 1.37 -27.78
C ASP A 71 15.79 0.61 -27.31
N ASP A 72 16.95 0.70 -27.98
CA ASP A 72 18.10 -0.18 -27.66
C ASP A 72 19.08 0.34 -26.59
N LYS A 73 19.29 1.65 -26.47
CA LYS A 73 20.34 2.21 -25.57
C LYS A 73 19.92 2.23 -24.10
N VAL A 74 18.63 2.42 -23.83
CA VAL A 74 18.09 2.49 -22.47
C VAL A 74 18.09 1.10 -21.83
N TYR A 75 17.78 0.06 -22.60
CA TYR A 75 17.78 -1.34 -22.14
C TYR A 75 19.19 -1.79 -21.71
N GLN A 76 20.20 -1.53 -22.53
CA GLN A 76 21.61 -1.84 -22.28
C GLN A 76 22.18 -1.16 -21.02
N THR A 77 21.72 0.06 -20.72
CA THR A 77 22.20 0.84 -19.57
C THR A 77 21.58 0.35 -18.26
N GLN A 78 20.37 -0.22 -18.31
CA GLN A 78 19.69 -0.77 -17.14
C GLN A 78 20.24 -2.13 -16.72
N LEU A 79 20.56 -3.02 -17.66
CA LEU A 79 21.23 -4.30 -17.37
C LEU A 79 22.56 -4.11 -16.64
N LYS A 80 23.39 -3.15 -17.08
CA LYS A 80 24.67 -2.83 -16.42
C LYS A 80 24.53 -2.31 -14.99
N LYS A 81 23.42 -1.62 -14.66
CA LYS A 81 23.14 -1.16 -13.28
C LYS A 81 22.62 -2.29 -12.40
N ILE A 82 21.90 -3.26 -12.95
CA ILE A 82 21.40 -4.45 -12.24
C ILE A 82 22.58 -5.34 -11.84
N PHE A 83 23.50 -5.65 -12.76
CA PHE A 83 24.69 -6.47 -12.48
C PHE A 83 25.56 -5.93 -11.34
N ARG A 84 25.74 -4.61 -11.27
CA ARG A 84 26.55 -3.96 -10.22
C ARG A 84 25.91 -4.00 -8.83
N ARG A 85 24.57 -4.14 -8.74
CA ARG A 85 23.84 -4.03 -7.46
C ARG A 85 23.43 -5.38 -6.87
N THR A 86 23.21 -6.39 -7.71
CA THR A 86 22.81 -7.73 -7.26
C THR A 86 24.01 -8.67 -7.09
N GLY A 87 25.17 -8.34 -7.69
CA GLY A 87 26.34 -9.22 -7.70
C GLY A 87 26.16 -10.48 -8.57
N LEU A 88 25.08 -10.53 -9.36
CA LEU A 88 24.76 -11.65 -10.25
C LEU A 88 25.45 -11.47 -11.61
N SER A 89 25.92 -12.57 -12.21
CA SER A 89 26.44 -12.56 -13.58
C SER A 89 25.32 -12.62 -14.62
N GLU A 90 25.62 -12.18 -15.84
CA GLU A 90 24.69 -12.18 -17.00
C GLU A 90 24.07 -13.57 -17.23
N GLN A 91 24.88 -14.62 -17.09
CA GLN A 91 24.45 -16.02 -17.19
C GLN A 91 23.50 -16.48 -16.07
N GLN A 92 23.51 -15.86 -14.89
CA GLN A 92 22.61 -16.20 -13.78
C GLN A 92 21.21 -15.60 -13.96
N ILE A 93 21.10 -14.48 -14.67
CA ILE A 93 19.82 -13.81 -14.97
C ILE A 93 19.13 -14.47 -16.16
N GLU A 94 19.89 -14.92 -17.17
CA GLU A 94 19.32 -15.63 -18.34
C GLU A 94 18.86 -17.06 -18.04
N GLN A 95 19.45 -17.72 -17.02
CA GLN A 95 19.13 -19.11 -16.66
C GLN A 95 18.09 -19.25 -15.54
N GLN A 96 17.71 -18.15 -14.90
CA GLN A 96 16.59 -18.12 -13.97
C GLN A 96 15.40 -17.48 -14.70
N ASP A 97 14.32 -18.23 -14.91
CA ASP A 97 12.96 -17.69 -15.18
C ASP A 97 12.41 -16.90 -13.96
N CYS A 98 13.28 -16.20 -13.25
CA CYS A 98 12.92 -15.21 -12.26
C CYS A 98 12.77 -13.90 -13.01
N SER A 99 11.53 -13.49 -13.24
CA SER A 99 11.20 -12.11 -13.57
C SER A 99 11.70 -11.19 -12.44
N ILE A 100 12.96 -10.76 -12.53
CA ILE A 100 13.54 -9.76 -11.63
C ILE A 100 12.83 -8.45 -11.96
N SER A 101 11.68 -8.22 -11.32
CA SER A 101 10.96 -6.97 -11.47
C SER A 101 11.86 -5.84 -10.95
N GLY A 102 12.07 -4.80 -11.75
CA GLY A 102 12.75 -3.56 -11.35
C GLY A 102 12.06 -2.78 -10.20
N SER A 103 11.11 -3.40 -9.51
CA SER A 103 10.23 -2.87 -8.46
C SER A 103 10.90 -2.72 -7.09
N LEU A 104 12.11 -3.27 -6.91
CA LEU A 104 12.82 -3.28 -5.63
C LEU A 104 13.49 -1.94 -5.25
N LEU A 105 13.62 -1.00 -6.19
CA LEU A 105 14.39 0.23 -6.03
C LEU A 105 13.55 1.49 -5.78
N SER A 106 12.21 1.39 -5.71
CA SER A 106 11.35 2.55 -5.44
C SER A 106 11.09 2.71 -3.93
N ASP A 107 11.55 3.85 -3.41
CA ASP A 107 11.27 4.30 -2.04
C ASP A 107 9.82 4.75 -1.84
N THR A 108 9.06 4.89 -2.94
CA THR A 108 7.65 5.28 -2.89
C THR A 108 6.77 4.13 -2.36
N GLN A 109 5.71 4.50 -1.63
CA GLN A 109 4.67 3.59 -1.14
C GLN A 109 3.82 2.98 -2.27
N SER A 110 4.17 3.28 -3.52
CA SER A 110 3.45 2.94 -4.75
C SER A 110 3.50 1.45 -5.13
N TYR A 111 4.25 0.64 -4.39
CA TYR A 111 4.47 -0.79 -4.66
C TYR A 111 3.21 -1.65 -4.53
N ILE A 112 2.30 -1.34 -3.60
CA ILE A 112 1.06 -2.10 -3.39
C ILE A 112 0.15 -2.04 -4.62
N TYR A 113 0.26 -0.95 -5.39
CA TYR A 113 -0.51 -0.75 -6.61
C TYR A 113 0.03 -1.53 -7.81
N HIS A 114 1.23 -2.11 -7.68
CA HIS A 114 1.86 -2.95 -8.70
C HIS A 114 1.32 -4.39 -8.68
N GLU A 115 0.67 -4.86 -7.61
CA GLU A 115 0.31 -6.28 -7.55
C GLU A 115 -0.93 -6.64 -8.38
N LYS A 116 -1.84 -5.67 -8.56
CA LYS A 116 -2.85 -5.73 -9.65
C LYS A 116 -2.21 -5.79 -11.04
N VAL A 117 -1.00 -5.26 -11.18
CA VAL A 117 -0.32 -5.13 -12.47
C VAL A 117 0.35 -6.43 -12.90
N CYS A 118 0.59 -7.39 -11.99
CA CYS A 118 1.14 -8.68 -12.39
C CYS A 118 0.20 -9.49 -13.33
N GLN A 119 -1.07 -9.08 -13.49
CA GLN A 119 -1.96 -9.59 -14.54
C GLN A 119 -1.98 -8.73 -15.83
N ILE A 120 -1.45 -7.50 -15.78
CA ILE A 120 -1.24 -6.64 -16.95
C ILE A 120 0.21 -6.85 -17.38
N SER A 121 0.41 -7.76 -18.33
CA SER A 121 1.72 -8.30 -18.69
C SER A 121 2.80 -7.29 -19.07
N GLN A 122 2.53 -6.00 -19.30
CA GLN A 122 3.55 -4.98 -19.55
C GLN A 122 3.07 -3.57 -19.14
N LEU A 123 3.30 -3.13 -17.90
CA LEU A 123 3.28 -1.69 -17.61
C LEU A 123 4.61 -1.06 -17.99
N SER A 124 4.54 0.03 -18.75
CA SER A 124 5.73 0.82 -19.05
C SER A 124 6.26 1.48 -17.77
N LYS A 125 7.59 1.59 -17.66
CA LYS A 125 8.27 2.36 -16.59
C LYS A 125 7.69 3.79 -16.49
N ARG A 126 7.36 4.37 -17.64
CA ARG A 126 6.75 5.69 -17.78
C ARG A 126 5.38 5.78 -17.11
N SER A 127 4.53 4.75 -17.22
CA SER A 127 3.23 4.73 -16.54
C SER A 127 3.41 4.74 -15.01
N MET A 128 4.40 4.01 -14.50
CA MET A 128 4.73 4.01 -13.07
C MET A 128 5.27 5.36 -12.59
N GLU A 129 6.13 6.00 -13.38
CA GLU A 129 6.63 7.35 -13.09
C GLU A 129 5.50 8.37 -13.08
N TYR A 130 4.63 8.36 -14.10
CA TYR A 130 3.44 9.21 -14.16
C TYR A 130 2.57 9.03 -12.91
N PHE A 131 2.28 7.79 -12.54
CA PHE A 131 1.45 7.51 -11.37
C PHE A 131 2.12 7.97 -10.07
N ALA A 132 3.44 7.76 -9.92
CA ALA A 132 4.17 8.25 -8.76
C ALA A 132 4.08 9.78 -8.64
N HIS A 133 4.38 10.52 -9.71
CA HIS A 133 4.24 11.99 -9.74
C HIS A 133 2.81 12.44 -9.43
N PHE A 134 1.81 11.79 -10.03
CA PHE A 134 0.40 12.08 -9.78
C PHE A 134 0.04 11.90 -8.29
N THR A 135 0.45 10.78 -7.69
CA THR A 135 0.21 10.53 -6.27
C THR A 135 1.00 11.45 -5.36
N ASP A 136 2.20 11.90 -5.73
CA ASP A 136 2.99 12.84 -4.94
C ASP A 136 2.35 14.23 -4.93
N ILE A 137 1.84 14.70 -6.09
CA ILE A 137 1.08 15.96 -6.18
C ILE A 137 -0.16 15.88 -5.28
N ILE A 138 -0.96 14.82 -5.41
CA ILE A 138 -2.16 14.65 -4.58
C ILE A 138 -1.79 14.58 -3.09
N LYS A 139 -0.74 13.82 -2.74
CA LYS A 139 -0.28 13.68 -1.35
C LYS A 139 0.14 15.02 -0.75
N TYR A 140 0.82 15.85 -1.53
CA TYR A 140 1.23 17.19 -1.11
C TYR A 140 0.03 18.13 -0.96
N GLN A 141 -0.87 18.12 -1.94
CA GLN A 141 -2.03 19.01 -1.98
C GLN A 141 -3.06 18.64 -0.90
N ILE A 142 -3.31 17.34 -0.64
CA ILE A 142 -4.19 16.88 0.46
C ILE A 142 -3.76 17.44 1.82
N LYS A 143 -2.48 17.80 2.02
CA LYS A 143 -2.00 18.38 3.28
C LYS A 143 -2.21 19.89 3.40
N SER A 144 -2.42 20.57 2.28
CA SER A 144 -2.38 22.03 2.20
C SER A 144 -3.67 22.66 1.70
N ASN A 145 -4.62 21.86 1.23
CA ASN A 145 -5.83 22.34 0.56
C ASN A 145 -7.13 22.12 1.36
N GLU A 146 -8.25 22.30 0.69
CA GLU A 146 -9.61 22.16 1.22
C GLU A 146 -9.90 20.71 1.63
N ILE A 147 -9.29 19.74 0.95
CA ILE A 147 -9.36 18.33 1.32
C ILE A 147 -8.70 18.11 2.70
N SER A 148 -7.64 18.86 3.02
CA SER A 148 -7.02 18.83 4.35
C SER A 148 -7.99 19.24 5.46
N GLN A 149 -8.85 20.22 5.19
CA GLN A 149 -9.89 20.66 6.13
C GLN A 149 -10.95 19.58 6.31
N LEU A 150 -11.37 18.90 5.24
CA LEU A 150 -12.29 17.75 5.35
C LEU A 150 -11.71 16.63 6.23
N ILE A 151 -10.42 16.33 6.07
CA ILE A 151 -9.71 15.34 6.90
C ILE A 151 -9.64 15.79 8.35
N LYS A 152 -9.35 17.08 8.60
CA LYS A 152 -9.31 17.63 9.96
C LYS A 152 -10.67 17.51 10.64
N ILE A 153 -11.74 17.92 9.96
CA ILE A 153 -13.12 17.82 10.47
C ILE A 153 -13.46 16.36 10.79
N PHE A 154 -13.10 15.43 9.90
CA PHE A 154 -13.27 14.00 10.15
C PHE A 154 -12.50 13.56 11.40
N LYS A 155 -11.21 13.88 11.53
CA LYS A 155 -10.39 13.50 12.69
C LYS A 155 -11.00 13.98 14.02
N GLU A 156 -11.54 15.19 14.04
CA GLU A 156 -12.17 15.81 15.22
C GLU A 156 -13.52 15.16 15.58
N SER A 157 -14.25 14.67 14.57
CA SER A 157 -15.57 14.04 14.73
C SER A 157 -15.54 12.51 14.72
N TYR A 158 -14.38 11.90 14.49
CA TYR A 158 -14.22 10.46 14.39
C TYR A 158 -14.35 9.80 15.76
N LEU A 159 -15.33 8.91 15.86
CA LEU A 159 -15.66 8.16 17.06
C LEU A 159 -15.14 6.72 16.92
N THR A 160 -14.62 6.17 18.02
CA THR A 160 -14.16 4.78 18.13
C THR A 160 -15.24 3.88 18.75
N ASP A 161 -16.47 4.02 18.26
CA ASP A 161 -17.61 3.16 18.62
C ASP A 161 -17.59 1.84 17.83
N GLU A 162 -18.65 1.02 17.92
CA GLU A 162 -18.74 -0.26 17.21
C GLU A 162 -18.67 -0.12 15.68
N SER A 163 -18.98 1.07 15.14
CA SER A 163 -18.98 1.36 13.71
C SER A 163 -17.70 2.04 13.21
N TYR A 164 -16.68 2.19 14.06
CA TYR A 164 -15.47 2.96 13.77
C TYR A 164 -14.81 2.59 12.43
N LEU A 165 -14.74 1.29 12.13
CA LEU A 165 -14.06 0.79 10.94
C LEU A 165 -14.88 1.06 9.68
N ASP A 166 -16.20 0.89 9.76
CA ASP A 166 -17.12 1.19 8.66
C ASP A 166 -17.20 2.70 8.41
N SER A 167 -17.23 3.51 9.49
CA SER A 167 -17.13 4.96 9.45
C SER A 167 -15.85 5.41 8.73
N PHE A 168 -14.71 4.79 9.07
CA PHE A 168 -13.43 5.07 8.42
C PHE A 168 -13.43 4.65 6.93
N LYS A 169 -13.91 3.44 6.60
CA LYS A 169 -14.01 2.96 5.21
C LYS A 169 -14.91 3.85 4.36
N GLN A 170 -16.05 4.29 4.91
CA GLN A 170 -16.97 5.19 4.22
C GLN A 170 -16.38 6.59 4.06
N PHE A 171 -15.62 7.08 5.05
CA PHE A 171 -14.89 8.32 4.89
C PHE A 171 -13.80 8.23 3.81
N VAL A 172 -13.08 7.09 3.71
CA VAL A 172 -12.12 6.85 2.61
C VAL A 172 -12.82 6.91 1.24
N ASP A 173 -13.98 6.27 1.07
CA ASP A 173 -14.73 6.32 -0.19
C ASP A 173 -15.26 7.74 -0.48
N PHE A 174 -15.78 8.44 0.53
CA PHE A 174 -16.16 9.86 0.43
C PHE A 174 -14.97 10.73 -0.03
N LEU A 175 -13.79 10.52 0.56
CA LEU A 175 -12.58 11.26 0.22
C LEU A 175 -12.09 10.94 -1.19
N TYR A 176 -12.22 9.68 -1.63
CA TYR A 176 -11.98 9.28 -3.01
C TYR A 176 -12.88 10.03 -3.99
N GLN A 177 -14.19 10.09 -3.74
CA GLN A 177 -15.13 10.83 -4.59
C GLN A 177 -14.80 12.33 -4.61
N SER A 178 -14.45 12.88 -3.44
CA SER A 178 -14.06 14.27 -3.28
C SER A 178 -12.80 14.60 -4.09
N ILE A 179 -11.77 13.75 -4.06
CA ILE A 179 -10.52 13.89 -4.83
C ILE A 179 -10.80 13.75 -6.33
N VAL A 180 -11.62 12.78 -6.73
CA VAL A 180 -11.98 12.56 -8.15
C VAL A 180 -12.69 13.78 -8.73
N SER A 181 -13.63 14.35 -7.99
CA SER A 181 -14.29 15.61 -8.35
C SER A 181 -13.30 16.76 -8.34
N TYR A 182 -12.63 17.00 -7.22
CA TYR A 182 -11.77 18.16 -6.99
C TYR A 182 -10.70 18.30 -8.08
N TYR A 183 -9.98 17.23 -8.37
CA TYR A 183 -8.94 17.21 -9.39
C TYR A 183 -9.43 16.84 -10.79
N LYS A 184 -10.74 16.75 -11.03
CA LYS A 184 -11.31 16.39 -12.34
C LYS A 184 -10.66 15.12 -12.91
N ILE A 185 -10.40 14.10 -12.07
CA ILE A 185 -9.61 12.90 -12.45
C ILE A 185 -10.22 12.19 -13.68
N LEU A 186 -11.54 12.17 -13.81
CA LEU A 186 -12.22 11.58 -14.97
C LEU A 186 -11.89 12.29 -16.29
N HIS A 187 -11.66 13.61 -16.26
CA HIS A 187 -11.21 14.37 -17.42
C HIS A 187 -9.79 13.94 -17.82
N PHE A 188 -8.88 13.81 -16.85
CA PHE A 188 -7.52 13.35 -17.12
C PHE A 188 -7.45 11.92 -17.65
N LYS A 189 -8.29 11.02 -17.14
CA LYS A 189 -8.41 9.67 -17.69
C LYS A 189 -8.78 9.67 -19.18
N LYS A 190 -9.64 10.59 -19.61
CA LYS A 190 -10.00 10.73 -21.03
C LYS A 190 -8.86 11.27 -21.87
N GLN A 191 -8.08 12.21 -21.34
CA GLN A 191 -6.93 12.80 -22.04
C GLN A 191 -5.72 11.86 -22.13
N MET A 192 -5.56 10.96 -21.17
CA MET A 192 -4.38 10.11 -21.03
C MET A 192 -4.76 8.62 -20.80
N PRO A 193 -5.37 7.96 -21.79
CA PRO A 193 -5.87 6.59 -21.66
C PRO A 193 -4.77 5.58 -21.25
N GLU A 194 -3.54 5.80 -21.72
CA GLU A 194 -2.36 4.97 -21.44
C GLU A 194 -1.94 4.88 -19.96
N TYR A 195 -2.37 5.83 -19.12
CA TYR A 195 -2.09 5.83 -17.67
C TYR A 195 -3.32 5.46 -16.82
N THR A 196 -4.48 5.23 -17.45
CA THR A 196 -5.75 5.01 -16.73
C THR A 196 -5.79 3.74 -15.88
N CYS A 197 -5.03 2.73 -16.28
CA CYS A 197 -4.93 1.45 -15.59
C CYS A 197 -4.45 1.62 -14.14
N LEU A 198 -3.52 2.55 -13.87
CA LEU A 198 -3.02 2.84 -12.52
C LEU A 198 -3.93 3.81 -11.76
N ILE A 199 -4.61 4.73 -12.44
CA ILE A 199 -5.53 5.68 -11.79
C ILE A 199 -6.92 5.03 -11.57
N ASN A 200 -6.99 3.75 -11.18
CA ASN A 200 -8.28 3.08 -10.93
C ASN A 200 -8.80 3.33 -9.50
N LYS A 201 -10.08 3.03 -9.26
CA LYS A 201 -10.74 3.25 -7.95
C LYS A 201 -9.97 2.58 -6.81
N ASP A 202 -9.62 1.30 -6.96
CA ASP A 202 -8.98 0.54 -5.89
C ASP A 202 -7.59 1.05 -5.54
N THR A 203 -6.84 1.46 -6.56
CA THR A 203 -5.51 2.02 -6.40
C THR A 203 -5.56 3.35 -5.67
N LEU A 204 -6.50 4.23 -6.04
CA LEU A 204 -6.69 5.49 -5.35
C LEU A 204 -7.24 5.31 -3.93
N ILE A 205 -8.16 4.37 -3.69
CA ILE A 205 -8.65 4.06 -2.34
C ILE A 205 -7.51 3.61 -1.44
N ASN A 206 -6.71 2.61 -1.86
CA ASN A 206 -5.58 2.14 -1.07
C ASN A 206 -4.55 3.27 -0.82
N PHE A 207 -4.36 4.18 -1.78
CA PHE A 207 -3.51 5.37 -1.64
C PHE A 207 -4.04 6.34 -0.60
N ILE A 208 -5.32 6.66 -0.66
CA ILE A 208 -6.00 7.55 0.28
C ILE A 208 -5.97 6.94 1.68
N THR A 209 -6.33 5.67 1.83
CA THR A 209 -6.26 4.94 3.10
C THR A 209 -4.86 5.04 3.72
N ASN A 210 -3.82 4.84 2.92
CA ASN A 210 -2.44 4.92 3.40
C ASN A 210 -1.98 6.35 3.69
N CYS A 211 -2.56 7.37 3.05
CA CYS A 211 -2.31 8.78 3.37
C CYS A 211 -2.97 9.15 4.70
N LEU A 212 -4.22 8.72 4.93
CA LEU A 212 -4.92 8.97 6.19
C LEU A 212 -4.22 8.29 7.36
N LEU A 213 -3.81 7.03 7.20
CA LEU A 213 -3.13 6.27 8.25
C LEU A 213 -1.64 6.59 8.43
N GLN A 214 -1.12 7.60 7.72
CA GLN A 214 0.17 8.21 8.08
C GLN A 214 0.03 9.19 9.25
N ASP A 215 -1.19 9.65 9.53
CA ASP A 215 -1.49 10.41 10.72
C ASP A 215 -1.44 9.47 11.95
N ILE A 216 -0.46 9.70 12.83
CA ILE A 216 -0.18 8.82 13.96
C ILE A 216 -1.38 8.77 14.91
N GLU A 217 -2.03 9.90 15.18
CA GLU A 217 -3.18 9.97 16.09
C GLU A 217 -4.36 9.15 15.57
N LEU A 218 -4.68 9.28 14.28
CA LEU A 218 -5.76 8.51 13.66
C LEU A 218 -5.41 7.02 13.58
N TYR A 219 -4.18 6.69 13.21
CA TYR A 219 -3.72 5.30 13.19
C TYR A 219 -3.80 4.67 14.58
N ASP A 220 -3.30 5.34 15.63
CA ASP A 220 -3.29 4.82 16.99
C ASP A 220 -4.72 4.62 17.51
N LYS A 221 -5.65 5.54 17.22
CA LYS A 221 -7.08 5.35 17.55
C LYS A 221 -7.65 4.06 16.94
N ILE A 222 -7.43 3.84 15.65
CA ILE A 222 -7.91 2.65 14.94
C ILE A 222 -7.18 1.40 15.44
N TYR A 223 -5.86 1.48 15.61
CA TYR A 223 -5.02 0.38 16.06
C TYR A 223 -5.42 -0.10 17.44
N ASN A 224 -5.56 0.81 18.40
CA ASN A 224 -5.92 0.47 19.78
C ASN A 224 -7.31 -0.13 19.85
N LYS A 225 -8.27 0.38 19.06
CA LYS A 225 -9.61 -0.20 19.00
C LYS A 225 -9.60 -1.64 18.47
N ILE A 226 -8.85 -1.90 17.40
CA ILE A 226 -8.67 -3.27 16.88
C ILE A 226 -7.94 -4.16 17.91
N TYR A 227 -6.93 -3.62 18.59
CA TYR A 227 -6.18 -4.35 19.61
C TYR A 227 -7.07 -4.73 20.81
N GLU A 228 -7.97 -3.84 21.24
CA GLU A 228 -8.98 -4.14 22.26
C GLU A 228 -9.91 -5.27 21.80
N GLU A 229 -10.40 -5.21 20.56
CA GLU A 229 -11.28 -6.24 19.97
C GLU A 229 -10.59 -7.60 19.83
N LEU A 230 -9.28 -7.61 19.56
CA LEU A 230 -8.49 -8.83 19.33
C LEU A 230 -7.58 -9.20 20.52
N GLN A 231 -7.79 -8.60 21.70
CA GLN A 231 -6.89 -8.73 22.83
C GLN A 231 -6.70 -10.19 23.25
N GLU A 232 -7.79 -10.96 23.32
CA GLU A 232 -7.76 -12.37 23.71
C GLU A 232 -6.92 -13.20 22.74
N GLN A 233 -7.10 -13.00 21.43
CA GLN A 233 -6.33 -13.68 20.39
C GLN A 233 -4.85 -13.33 20.48
N CYS A 234 -4.51 -12.06 20.73
CA CYS A 234 -3.12 -11.62 20.93
C CYS A 234 -2.49 -12.30 22.15
N GLN A 235 -3.22 -12.43 23.27
CA GLN A 235 -2.70 -13.13 24.47
C GLN A 235 -2.53 -14.64 24.24
N LEU A 236 -3.44 -15.28 23.49
CA LEU A 236 -3.32 -16.69 23.10
C LEU A 236 -2.06 -16.91 22.23
N THR A 237 -1.89 -16.08 21.20
CA THR A 237 -0.71 -16.15 20.33
C THR A 237 0.58 -15.87 21.08
N LYS A 238 0.59 -14.90 22.01
CA LYS A 238 1.74 -14.64 22.88
C LYS A 238 2.14 -15.87 23.69
N ARG A 239 1.18 -16.58 24.31
CA ARG A 239 1.45 -17.82 25.05
C ARG A 239 2.04 -18.89 24.15
N LYS A 240 1.40 -19.17 23.00
CA LYS A 240 1.93 -20.12 22.01
C LYS A 240 3.35 -19.76 21.56
N MET A 241 3.64 -18.48 21.31
CA MET A 241 4.97 -18.04 20.90
C MET A 241 6.02 -18.31 21.99
N ILE A 242 5.69 -18.06 23.25
CA ILE A 242 6.60 -18.31 24.40
C ILE A 242 6.84 -19.81 24.58
N GLU A 243 5.78 -20.62 24.54
CA GLU A 243 5.86 -22.08 24.69
C GLU A 243 6.73 -22.72 23.59
N ASN A 244 6.67 -22.17 22.37
CA ASN A 244 7.39 -22.69 21.22
C ASN A 244 8.71 -21.95 20.93
N ASP A 245 9.15 -21.00 21.76
CA ASP A 245 10.32 -20.14 21.49
C ASP A 245 11.62 -20.94 21.38
N ASN A 246 11.72 -22.08 22.07
CA ASN A 246 12.92 -22.92 22.07
C ASN A 246 12.88 -24.06 21.06
N LEU A 247 11.76 -24.26 20.34
CA LEU A 247 11.69 -25.33 19.35
C LEU A 247 12.61 -25.07 18.16
N SER A 248 13.24 -26.14 17.71
CA SER A 248 14.04 -26.22 16.49
C SER A 248 13.15 -26.24 15.24
N THR A 249 13.75 -25.98 14.08
CA THR A 249 13.05 -26.06 12.78
C THR A 249 12.43 -27.44 12.55
N ARG A 250 13.12 -28.51 12.98
CA ARG A 250 12.63 -29.88 12.89
C ARG A 250 11.40 -30.14 13.76
N GLU A 251 11.41 -29.65 15.00
CA GLU A 251 10.28 -29.80 15.93
C GLU A 251 9.05 -29.00 15.49
N MET A 252 9.26 -27.91 14.74
CA MET A 252 8.18 -27.14 14.10
C MET A 252 7.66 -27.76 12.80
N GLY A 253 8.15 -28.94 12.41
CA GLY A 253 7.64 -29.67 11.24
C GLY A 253 8.21 -29.19 9.90
N ILE A 254 9.29 -28.40 9.88
CA ILE A 254 9.95 -27.99 8.64
C ILE A 254 10.65 -29.21 8.01
N SER A 255 10.35 -29.53 6.75
CA SER A 255 10.96 -30.63 6.00
C SER A 255 12.50 -30.51 5.97
N ARG A 256 13.20 -31.65 5.98
CA ARG A 256 14.67 -31.72 6.10
C ARG A 256 15.41 -30.86 5.07
N GLU A 257 14.92 -30.83 3.83
CA GLU A 257 15.45 -30.01 2.73
C GLU A 257 15.39 -28.49 2.95
N PHE A 258 14.61 -28.03 3.91
CA PHE A 258 14.50 -26.62 4.30
C PHE A 258 15.09 -26.33 5.68
N GLN A 259 15.77 -27.31 6.28
CA GLN A 259 16.48 -27.12 7.54
C GLN A 259 17.88 -26.60 7.27
N PHE A 260 18.14 -25.34 7.63
CA PHE A 260 19.48 -24.75 7.58
C PHE A 260 20.26 -25.08 8.86
N LEU A 261 20.68 -26.35 9.01
CA LEU A 261 21.30 -26.86 10.24
C LEU A 261 22.63 -26.17 10.60
N ASP A 262 23.31 -25.60 9.61
CA ASP A 262 24.58 -24.86 9.79
C ASP A 262 24.36 -23.41 10.24
N GLU A 263 23.12 -22.92 10.27
CA GLU A 263 22.79 -21.56 10.69
C GLU A 263 22.27 -21.54 12.14
N ASN A 264 22.88 -20.69 12.98
CA ASN A 264 22.42 -20.48 14.37
C ASN A 264 20.97 -19.97 14.44
N GLN A 265 20.51 -19.26 13.40
CA GLN A 265 19.14 -18.76 13.32
C GLN A 265 18.67 -18.79 11.86
N PRO A 266 18.11 -19.93 11.42
CA PRO A 266 17.52 -20.06 10.09
C PRO A 266 16.52 -18.94 9.82
N TYR A 267 16.47 -18.47 8.58
CA TYR A 267 15.52 -17.42 8.14
C TYR A 267 15.62 -16.08 8.88
N LEU A 268 16.75 -15.76 9.53
CA LEU A 268 16.95 -14.51 10.27
C LEU A 268 16.59 -13.25 9.45
N SER A 269 16.90 -13.24 8.16
CA SER A 269 16.54 -12.12 7.26
C SER A 269 15.03 -11.93 7.16
N ALA A 270 14.25 -13.01 7.03
CA ALA A 270 12.79 -12.96 6.99
C ALA A 270 12.21 -12.49 8.33
N ILE A 271 12.75 -13.01 9.45
CA ILE A 271 12.38 -12.62 10.82
C ILE A 271 12.56 -11.12 11.03
N ARG A 272 13.73 -10.58 10.69
CA ARG A 272 14.05 -9.14 10.82
C ARG A 272 13.19 -8.26 9.91
N ILE A 273 12.80 -8.76 8.74
CA ILE A 273 11.88 -8.03 7.87
C ILE A 273 10.50 -7.98 8.52
N LEU A 274 9.97 -9.12 8.97
CA LEU A 274 8.65 -9.18 9.58
C LEU A 274 8.54 -8.27 10.81
N GLN A 275 9.56 -8.22 11.66
CA GLN A 275 9.62 -7.32 12.84
C GLN A 275 9.40 -5.84 12.49
N LYS A 276 9.74 -5.41 11.27
CA LYS A 276 9.50 -4.02 10.83
C LYS A 276 8.02 -3.70 10.71
N ILE A 277 7.10 -4.68 10.67
CA ILE A 277 5.66 -4.43 10.54
C ILE A 277 5.11 -3.56 11.68
N GLN A 278 5.68 -3.69 12.88
CA GLN A 278 5.32 -2.89 14.06
C GLN A 278 5.73 -1.41 13.91
N GLN A 279 6.73 -1.13 13.08
CA GLN A 279 7.24 0.23 12.81
C GLN A 279 6.58 0.89 11.59
N LYS A 280 5.60 0.22 10.97
CA LYS A 280 4.95 0.68 9.73
C LYS A 280 3.51 1.10 9.99
N TYR A 281 3.18 2.31 9.54
CA TYR A 281 1.85 2.90 9.59
C TYR A 281 1.12 2.75 8.26
N GLY A 282 -0.15 2.37 8.33
CA GLY A 282 -1.00 2.13 7.16
C GLY A 282 -0.81 0.75 6.49
N PRO A 283 -1.83 0.29 5.76
CA PRO A 283 -1.85 -1.06 5.20
C PRO A 283 -0.83 -1.23 4.07
N ALA A 284 -0.58 -0.19 3.27
CA ALA A 284 0.33 -0.28 2.13
C ALA A 284 1.79 -0.55 2.57
N SER A 285 2.23 0.10 3.65
CA SER A 285 3.58 -0.08 4.16
C SER A 285 3.76 -1.43 4.87
N LYS A 286 2.72 -1.92 5.57
CA LYS A 286 2.69 -3.24 6.21
C LYS A 286 2.69 -4.38 5.19
N ALA A 287 1.89 -4.29 4.13
CA ALA A 287 1.90 -5.34 3.10
C ALA A 287 3.21 -5.40 2.32
N LYS A 288 3.92 -4.27 2.12
CA LYS A 288 5.31 -4.27 1.61
C LYS A 288 6.27 -5.06 2.51
N VAL A 289 6.06 -5.06 3.83
CA VAL A 289 6.82 -5.90 4.77
C VAL A 289 6.51 -7.39 4.56
N ILE A 290 5.23 -7.74 4.45
CA ILE A 290 4.80 -9.14 4.21
C ILE A 290 5.37 -9.69 2.90
N LEU A 291 5.26 -8.94 1.80
CA LEU A 291 5.80 -9.36 0.50
C LEU A 291 7.32 -9.53 0.50
N LYS A 292 8.05 -8.60 1.15
CA LYS A 292 9.50 -8.73 1.26
C LYS A 292 9.89 -9.94 2.11
N MET A 293 9.15 -10.21 3.18
CA MET A 293 9.37 -11.38 4.03
C MET A 293 9.13 -12.66 3.22
N SER A 294 8.02 -12.77 2.50
CA SER A 294 7.69 -13.96 1.73
C SER A 294 8.68 -14.23 0.61
N GLN A 295 9.16 -13.20 -0.10
CA GLN A 295 10.22 -13.33 -1.10
C GLN A 295 11.52 -13.89 -0.51
N VAL A 296 11.91 -13.42 0.67
CA VAL A 296 13.11 -13.92 1.35
C VAL A 296 12.91 -15.37 1.80
N VAL A 297 11.73 -15.72 2.33
CA VAL A 297 11.40 -17.11 2.67
C VAL A 297 11.49 -18.00 1.44
N THR A 298 10.82 -17.65 0.34
CA THR A 298 10.87 -18.39 -0.93
C THR A 298 12.30 -18.53 -1.42
N THR A 299 13.11 -17.47 -1.38
CA THR A 299 14.52 -17.50 -1.80
C THR A 299 15.38 -18.42 -0.92
N CYS A 300 15.14 -18.44 0.39
CA CYS A 300 15.80 -19.39 1.29
C CYS A 300 15.41 -20.82 0.90
N MET A 301 14.11 -21.10 0.78
CA MET A 301 13.61 -22.44 0.46
C MET A 301 14.10 -22.94 -0.91
N THR A 302 14.22 -22.09 -1.92
CA THR A 302 14.77 -22.48 -3.24
C THR A 302 16.27 -22.72 -3.22
N LYS A 303 17.03 -22.12 -2.31
CA LYS A 303 18.47 -22.43 -2.14
C LYS A 303 18.70 -23.77 -1.47
N GLY A 304 17.81 -24.19 -0.56
CA GLY A 304 17.87 -25.50 0.10
C GLY A 304 17.59 -26.67 -0.84
N ARG A 305 16.83 -26.43 -1.92
CA ARG A 305 16.53 -27.41 -2.97
C ARG A 305 17.49 -27.23 -4.15
N GLY A 306 18.18 -28.30 -4.56
CA GLY A 306 18.68 -28.39 -5.94
C GLY A 306 17.55 -28.10 -6.94
N LYS A 307 17.88 -27.50 -8.09
CA LYS A 307 17.06 -26.79 -9.11
C LYS A 307 15.63 -27.26 -9.53
N SER A 308 14.93 -28.24 -8.93
CA SER A 308 13.83 -28.94 -9.65
C SER A 308 12.51 -29.25 -8.92
N LEU A 309 12.16 -28.65 -7.78
CA LEU A 309 10.86 -28.93 -7.13
C LEU A 309 10.07 -27.67 -6.76
N LEU A 310 8.87 -27.55 -7.35
CA LEU A 310 7.86 -26.54 -7.02
C LEU A 310 7.58 -26.56 -5.51
N LEU A 311 7.56 -25.38 -4.89
CA LEU A 311 7.21 -25.21 -3.47
C LEU A 311 5.72 -25.46 -3.29
N ALA A 312 5.35 -26.46 -2.49
CA ALA A 312 3.97 -26.67 -2.11
C ALA A 312 3.60 -25.73 -0.94
N SER A 313 2.31 -25.36 -0.82
CA SER A 313 1.83 -24.56 0.32
C SER A 313 2.10 -25.25 1.66
N ASP A 314 2.03 -26.58 1.71
CA ASP A 314 2.27 -27.39 2.91
C ASP A 314 3.73 -27.27 3.41
N ASP A 315 4.67 -27.03 2.50
CA ASP A 315 6.07 -26.79 2.85
C ASP A 315 6.29 -25.39 3.45
N MET A 316 5.46 -24.41 3.06
CA MET A 316 5.63 -23.01 3.42
C MET A 316 5.04 -22.68 4.80
N LEU A 317 3.92 -23.29 5.20
CA LEU A 317 3.26 -22.99 6.47
C LEU A 317 4.15 -23.23 7.71
N PRO A 318 4.86 -24.37 7.85
CA PRO A 318 5.76 -24.58 8.99
C PRO A 318 6.89 -23.54 9.05
N VAL A 319 7.39 -23.10 7.89
CA VAL A 319 8.43 -22.07 7.80
C VAL A 319 7.88 -20.71 8.23
N LEU A 320 6.68 -20.33 7.78
CA LEU A 320 6.03 -19.09 8.20
C LEU A 320 5.73 -19.10 9.71
N LYS A 321 5.25 -20.22 10.25
CA LYS A 321 5.05 -20.42 11.69
C LYS A 321 6.35 -20.20 12.48
N TYR A 322 7.45 -20.78 12.02
CA TYR A 322 8.77 -20.54 12.60
C TYR A 322 9.16 -19.06 12.57
N VAL A 323 9.04 -18.40 11.41
CA VAL A 323 9.36 -16.97 11.25
C VAL A 323 8.52 -16.10 12.18
N ILE A 324 7.22 -16.38 12.30
CA ILE A 324 6.30 -15.68 13.19
C ILE A 324 6.73 -15.84 14.65
N ILE A 325 6.94 -17.07 15.13
CA ILE A 325 7.33 -17.33 16.52
C ILE A 325 8.63 -16.60 16.87
N LYS A 326 9.66 -16.75 16.03
CA LYS A 326 10.97 -16.13 16.27
C LYS A 326 10.97 -14.61 16.10
N SER A 327 9.97 -14.03 15.43
CA SER A 327 9.82 -12.58 15.29
C SER A 327 9.34 -11.89 16.58
N LYS A 328 8.64 -12.62 17.46
CA LYS A 328 8.10 -12.14 18.75
C LYS A 328 7.13 -10.95 18.62
N ILE A 329 6.34 -10.94 17.55
CA ILE A 329 5.30 -9.92 17.29
C ILE A 329 3.98 -10.41 17.90
N TYR A 330 3.72 -10.05 19.15
CA TYR A 330 2.58 -10.57 19.91
C TYR A 330 1.22 -10.04 19.44
N ASP A 331 1.21 -8.91 18.77
CA ASP A 331 0.05 -8.20 18.21
C ASP A 331 -0.12 -8.43 16.70
N ILE A 332 0.44 -9.54 16.17
CA ILE A 332 0.40 -9.86 14.74
C ILE A 332 -1.03 -9.92 14.17
N HIS A 333 -2.01 -10.36 14.98
CA HIS A 333 -3.43 -10.38 14.60
C HIS A 333 -3.97 -9.01 14.24
N VAL A 334 -3.59 -7.97 14.99
CA VAL A 334 -4.00 -6.59 14.70
C VAL A 334 -3.45 -6.13 13.36
N HIS A 335 -2.18 -6.45 13.07
CA HIS A 335 -1.58 -6.11 11.78
C HIS A 335 -2.24 -6.84 10.60
N ILE A 336 -2.55 -8.13 10.76
CA ILE A 336 -3.28 -8.90 9.74
C ILE A 336 -4.69 -8.35 9.55
N PHE A 337 -5.40 -8.05 10.63
CA PHE A 337 -6.75 -7.49 10.59
C PHE A 337 -6.78 -6.14 9.84
N ILE A 338 -5.82 -5.25 10.11
CA ILE A 338 -5.65 -3.99 9.38
C ILE A 338 -5.48 -4.24 7.88
N LEU A 339 -4.64 -5.21 7.49
CA LEU A 339 -4.42 -5.53 6.09
C LEU A 339 -5.69 -6.08 5.42
N GLN A 340 -6.38 -7.02 6.06
CA GLN A 340 -7.58 -7.66 5.51
C GLN A 340 -8.76 -6.70 5.40
N ASN A 341 -8.87 -5.75 6.32
CA ASN A 341 -10.00 -4.83 6.35
C ASN A 341 -9.77 -3.54 5.58
N LEU A 342 -8.52 -3.07 5.47
CA LEU A 342 -8.23 -1.75 4.91
C LEU A 342 -7.56 -1.79 3.53
N LEU A 343 -7.17 -2.98 3.03
CA LEU A 343 -6.84 -3.18 1.63
C LEU A 343 -8.10 -3.52 0.82
N THR A 344 -8.12 -3.09 -0.43
CA THR A 344 -9.18 -3.48 -1.38
C THR A 344 -9.12 -4.96 -1.73
N GLN A 345 -10.28 -5.56 -2.02
CA GLN A 345 -10.44 -6.98 -2.34
C GLN A 345 -9.56 -7.43 -3.51
N ASN A 346 -9.34 -6.56 -4.48
CA ASN A 346 -8.49 -6.88 -5.61
C ASN A 346 -7.01 -7.06 -5.23
N VAL A 347 -6.52 -6.34 -4.23
CA VAL A 347 -5.17 -6.56 -3.70
C VAL A 347 -5.14 -7.85 -2.87
N LEU A 348 -6.20 -8.11 -2.10
CA LEU A 348 -6.34 -9.35 -1.32
C LEU A 348 -6.60 -10.61 -2.18
N SER A 349 -6.91 -10.45 -3.46
CA SER A 349 -7.04 -11.57 -4.41
C SER A 349 -5.72 -11.90 -5.13
N SER A 350 -4.64 -11.16 -4.84
CA SER A 350 -3.32 -11.34 -5.44
C SER A 350 -2.40 -12.23 -4.60
N SER A 351 -1.13 -12.35 -4.97
CA SER A 351 -0.11 -13.09 -4.22
C SER A 351 0.02 -12.62 -2.77
N LEU A 352 -0.13 -11.33 -2.49
CA LEU A 352 -0.16 -10.78 -1.14
C LEU A 352 -1.32 -11.35 -0.32
N GLY A 353 -2.49 -11.49 -0.94
CA GLY A 353 -3.65 -12.12 -0.31
C GLY A 353 -3.37 -13.54 0.15
N TYR A 354 -2.74 -14.32 -0.74
CA TYR A 354 -2.25 -15.66 -0.40
C TYR A 354 -1.32 -15.61 0.81
N PHE A 355 -0.28 -14.75 0.81
CA PHE A 355 0.65 -14.68 1.93
C PHE A 355 0.03 -14.18 3.24
N ILE A 356 -0.90 -13.23 3.20
CA ILE A 356 -1.65 -12.79 4.38
C ILE A 356 -2.45 -13.96 4.96
N THR A 357 -3.12 -14.72 4.10
CA THR A 357 -3.93 -15.89 4.50
C THR A 357 -3.05 -17.00 5.06
N SER A 358 -1.92 -17.29 4.41
CA SER A 358 -0.95 -18.28 4.89
C SER A 358 -0.33 -17.87 6.23
N LEU A 359 -0.06 -16.58 6.45
CA LEU A 359 0.41 -16.07 7.74
C LEU A 359 -0.64 -16.27 8.83
N GLN A 360 -1.91 -15.93 8.55
CA GLN A 360 -3.01 -16.16 9.48
C GLN A 360 -3.14 -17.64 9.83
N ALA A 361 -3.18 -18.52 8.82
CA ALA A 361 -3.26 -19.96 9.02
C ALA A 361 -2.09 -20.50 9.86
N SER A 362 -0.88 -19.95 9.66
CA SER A 362 0.32 -20.33 10.43
C SER A 362 0.26 -19.92 11.91
N ILE A 363 -0.53 -18.91 12.26
CA ILE A 363 -0.76 -18.47 13.64
C ILE A 363 -1.80 -19.35 14.34
N GLU A 364 -2.80 -19.79 13.59
CA GLU A 364 -3.92 -20.60 14.09
C GLU A 364 -3.51 -22.07 14.30
N SER A 365 -2.70 -22.63 13.39
CA SER A 365 -2.07 -23.96 13.48
C SER A 365 -1.07 -24.06 14.62
#